data_AF-A0A7R9THR1-F1
#
_entry.id   AF-A0A7R9THR1-F1
#
_cell.length_a   1.000
_cell.length_b   1.000
_cell.length_c   1.000
_cell.angle_alpha   90.00
_cell.angle_beta   90.00
_cell.angle_gamma   90.00
#
_symmetry.space_group_name_H-M   'P 1'
#
loop_
_entity.id
_entity.type
_entity.pdbx_description
1 polymer ?
#
loop_
_entity_poly.entity_id
_entity_poly.type
_entity_poly.pdbx_seq_one_letter_code
_entity_poly.pdbx_strand_id
1 'polypeptide(L)'
;LKAAYLAGALALSGALFATDRMALDTARSVNVGKYLILMLGLWYCLLLGGINADVAGVVAAVAMPAVAPAPQGSTAPPEHPGEPVRIIDHLVHNWSPWTTLVIMPLFALANTAVPLDASLISGLISQPVALGIAAGLVLGKPIGITLFSLAGIKANVAAWPEKMNVKHLVTVGLLGGIGFTMSLFLITLSLA
;
A
#
# COMPACT_ATOMS: atom_id res chain seq x y z
N LEU A 1 7.60 -22.40 -9.30
CA LEU A 1 8.38 -21.77 -8.21
C LEU A 1 9.78 -22.39 -8.17
N LYS A 2 10.83 -21.58 -8.24
CA LYS A 2 12.21 -22.06 -8.07
C LYS A 2 12.61 -21.92 -6.59
N ALA A 3 12.68 -23.03 -5.87
CA ALA A 3 12.89 -23.07 -4.42
C ALA A 3 14.14 -22.28 -3.94
N ALA A 4 15.19 -22.21 -4.76
CA ALA A 4 16.40 -21.45 -4.46
C ALA A 4 16.15 -19.94 -4.26
N TYR A 5 15.24 -19.34 -5.05
CA TYR A 5 14.94 -17.91 -4.95
C TYR A 5 14.03 -17.60 -3.76
N LEU A 6 13.18 -18.55 -3.34
CA LEU A 6 12.37 -18.42 -2.12
C LEU A 6 13.24 -18.48 -0.87
N ALA A 7 14.22 -19.39 -0.84
CA ALA A 7 15.20 -19.44 0.24
C ALA A 7 16.01 -18.14 0.30
N GLY A 8 16.41 -17.59 -0.85
CA GLY A 8 17.03 -16.26 -0.93
C GLY A 8 16.14 -15.14 -0.40
N ALA A 9 14.85 -15.13 -0.76
CA ALA A 9 13.89 -14.15 -0.27
C ALA A 9 13.69 -14.23 1.26
N LEU A 10 13.61 -15.43 1.82
CA LEU A 10 13.54 -15.64 3.28
C LEU A 10 14.81 -15.15 3.97
N ALA A 11 15.99 -15.45 3.42
CA ALA A 11 17.26 -15.00 3.97
C ALA A 11 17.38 -13.47 3.97
N LEU A 12 16.98 -12.81 2.87
CA LEU A 12 17.00 -11.36 2.76
C LEU A 12 15.96 -10.67 3.66
N SER A 13 14.78 -11.28 3.81
CA SER A 13 13.79 -10.81 4.78
C SER A 13 14.34 -10.92 6.21
N GLY A 14 14.96 -12.04 6.56
CA GLY A 14 15.65 -12.21 7.85
C GLY A 14 16.77 -11.20 8.08
N ALA A 15 17.54 -10.88 7.03
CA ALA A 15 18.58 -9.87 7.09
C ALA A 15 18.03 -8.46 7.37
N LEU A 16 16.89 -8.08 6.76
CA LEU A 16 16.21 -6.81 7.02
C LEU A 16 15.81 -6.67 8.50
N PHE A 17 15.14 -7.68 9.06
CA PHE A 17 14.74 -7.68 10.48
C PHE A 17 15.94 -7.77 11.44
N ALA A 18 17.03 -8.42 11.04
CA ALA A 18 18.26 -8.43 11.84
C ALA A 18 18.94 -7.06 11.86
N THR A 19 18.98 -6.36 10.72
CA THR A 19 19.53 -4.99 10.67
C THR A 19 18.71 -3.99 11.47
N ASP A 20 17.40 -4.22 11.58
CA ASP A 20 16.50 -3.43 12.42
C ASP A 20 16.86 -3.58 13.90
N ARG A 21 16.92 -4.83 14.40
CA ARG A 21 17.32 -5.09 15.80
C ARG A 21 18.68 -4.49 16.15
N MET A 22 19.66 -4.62 15.27
CA MET A 22 20.99 -4.04 15.49
C MET A 22 20.98 -2.50 15.48
N ALA A 23 20.13 -1.89 14.65
CA ALA A 23 19.98 -0.43 14.60
C ALA A 23 19.32 0.13 15.86
N LEU A 24 18.32 -0.59 16.40
CA LEU A 24 17.65 -0.24 17.65
C LEU A 24 18.61 -0.32 18.86
N ASP A 25 19.43 -1.38 18.96
CA ASP A 25 20.37 -1.54 20.07
C ASP A 25 21.50 -0.50 20.09
N THR A 26 21.88 0.03 18.92
CA THR A 26 23.04 0.95 18.80
C THR A 26 22.64 2.43 18.89
N ALA A 27 21.34 2.76 19.00
CA ALA A 27 20.80 4.14 18.95
C ALA A 27 21.40 4.97 17.80
N ARG A 28 21.74 4.32 16.68
CA ARG A 28 22.55 4.89 15.60
C ARG A 28 21.66 5.29 14.44
N SER A 29 22.06 6.35 13.73
CA SER A 29 21.43 6.76 12.46
C SER A 29 21.31 5.56 11.52
N VAL A 30 20.08 5.31 11.06
CA VAL A 30 19.77 4.21 10.16
C VAL A 30 20.31 4.53 8.78
N ASN A 31 21.04 3.60 8.17
CA ASN A 31 21.51 3.77 6.79
C ASN A 31 20.45 3.27 5.82
N VAL A 32 19.61 4.19 5.32
CA VAL A 32 18.54 3.92 4.36
C VAL A 32 19.04 3.17 3.12
N GLY A 33 20.26 3.46 2.66
CA GLY A 33 20.86 2.80 1.49
C GLY A 33 20.99 1.29 1.66
N LYS A 34 21.29 0.80 2.87
CA LYS A 34 21.36 -0.66 3.15
C LYS A 34 19.99 -1.32 3.01
N TYR A 35 18.94 -0.70 3.53
CA TYR A 35 17.57 -1.19 3.42
C TYR A 35 17.11 -1.20 1.97
N LEU A 36 17.46 -0.19 1.18
CA LEU A 36 17.14 -0.14 -0.25
C LEU A 36 17.85 -1.24 -1.04
N ILE A 37 19.13 -1.51 -0.77
CA ILE A 37 19.87 -2.60 -1.43
C ILE A 37 19.24 -3.95 -1.09
N LEU A 38 18.93 -4.19 0.19
CA LEU A 38 18.27 -5.42 0.63
C LEU A 38 16.86 -5.56 0.03
N MET A 39 16.10 -4.47 -0.05
CA MET A 39 14.79 -4.43 -0.70
C MET A 39 14.89 -4.77 -2.19
N LEU A 40 15.85 -4.22 -2.92
CA LEU A 40 16.06 -4.52 -4.34
C LEU A 40 16.51 -5.97 -4.55
N GLY A 41 17.35 -6.51 -3.67
CA GLY A 41 17.71 -7.93 -3.68
C GLY A 41 16.49 -8.82 -3.44
N LEU A 42 15.64 -8.47 -2.46
CA LEU A 42 14.42 -9.21 -2.15
C LEU A 42 13.45 -9.16 -3.34
N TRP A 43 13.26 -7.98 -3.93
CA TRP A 43 12.47 -7.77 -5.13
C TRP A 43 12.92 -8.67 -6.28
N TYR A 44 14.22 -8.73 -6.54
CA TYR A 44 14.80 -9.58 -7.58
C TYR A 44 14.59 -11.08 -7.31
N CYS A 45 14.76 -11.52 -6.06
CA CYS A 45 14.50 -12.90 -5.66
C CYS A 45 13.01 -13.27 -5.81
N LEU A 46 12.08 -12.39 -5.43
CA LEU A 46 10.64 -12.65 -5.60
C LEU A 46 10.26 -12.72 -7.08
N LEU A 47 10.78 -11.79 -7.89
CA LEU A 47 10.55 -11.74 -9.33
C LEU A 47 10.94 -13.06 -10.03
N LEU A 48 12.15 -13.57 -9.75
CA LEU A 48 12.62 -14.84 -10.32
C LEU A 48 12.00 -16.08 -9.64
N GLY A 49 11.51 -15.92 -8.41
CA GLY A 49 10.78 -16.93 -7.67
C GLY A 49 9.39 -17.22 -8.24
N GLY A 50 8.84 -16.30 -9.05
CA GLY A 50 7.47 -16.34 -9.54
C GLY A 50 6.45 -15.90 -8.49
N ILE A 51 6.88 -15.05 -7.54
CA ILE A 51 6.01 -14.38 -6.57
C ILE A 51 5.94 -12.90 -6.98
N ASN A 52 4.85 -12.23 -6.61
CA ASN A 52 4.70 -10.80 -6.85
C ASN A 52 5.82 -10.01 -6.13
N ALA A 53 6.58 -9.25 -6.91
CA ALA A 53 7.76 -8.55 -6.42
C ALA A 53 7.41 -7.27 -5.63
N ASP A 54 6.18 -6.77 -5.76
CA ASP A 54 5.61 -5.66 -4.98
C ASP A 54 5.65 -5.91 -3.46
N VAL A 55 5.48 -7.17 -3.04
CA VAL A 55 5.55 -7.59 -1.62
C VAL A 55 6.91 -7.26 -1.00
N ALA A 56 7.99 -7.19 -1.78
CA ALA A 56 9.32 -6.82 -1.27
C ALA A 56 9.33 -5.42 -0.63
N GLY A 57 8.60 -4.46 -1.24
CA GLY A 57 8.49 -3.10 -0.70
C GLY A 57 7.74 -3.08 0.63
N VAL A 58 6.67 -3.87 0.75
CA VAL A 58 5.89 -4.01 1.99
C VAL A 58 6.73 -4.63 3.10
N VAL A 59 7.45 -5.71 2.81
CA VAL A 59 8.34 -6.38 3.77
C VAL A 59 9.45 -5.44 4.23
N ALA A 60 10.07 -4.70 3.31
CA ALA A 60 11.10 -3.73 3.65
C ALA A 60 10.54 -2.56 4.49
N ALA A 61 9.33 -2.08 4.20
CA ALA A 61 8.65 -1.04 4.97
C ALA A 61 8.33 -1.50 6.40
N VAL A 62 7.83 -2.71 6.57
CA VAL A 62 7.55 -3.29 7.90
C VAL A 62 8.83 -3.55 8.69
N ALA A 63 9.92 -3.93 8.01
CA ALA A 63 11.21 -4.17 8.64
C ALA A 63 12.00 -2.88 8.93
N MET A 64 11.55 -1.71 8.50
CA MET A 64 12.24 -0.45 8.79
C MET A 64 11.95 0.02 10.23
N PRO A 65 12.97 0.50 10.96
CA PRO A 65 12.82 0.96 12.34
C PRO A 65 11.98 2.24 12.41
N ALA A 66 10.72 2.12 12.85
CA ALA A 66 9.83 3.27 12.95
C ALA A 66 10.29 4.32 13.98
N VAL A 67 10.98 3.90 15.05
CA VAL A 67 11.35 4.77 16.19
C VAL A 67 12.72 5.44 16.00
N ALA A 68 13.46 5.09 14.95
CA ALA A 68 14.80 5.64 14.76
C ALA A 68 14.79 7.14 14.42
N PRO A 69 15.76 7.93 14.93
CA PRO A 69 15.83 9.35 14.66
C PRO A 69 16.15 9.63 13.20
N ALA A 70 15.56 10.69 12.64
CA ALA A 70 15.85 11.13 11.29
C ALA A 70 17.29 11.65 11.13
N PRO A 71 17.85 11.66 9.90
CA PRO A 71 19.14 12.27 9.62
C PRO A 71 19.16 13.77 9.98
N GLN A 72 20.33 14.28 10.39
CA GLN A 72 20.50 15.70 10.71
C GLN A 72 20.16 16.56 9.49
N GLY A 73 19.21 17.49 9.63
CA GLY A 73 18.74 18.36 8.54
C GLY A 73 17.43 17.93 7.87
N SER A 74 16.69 16.95 8.43
CA SER A 74 15.34 16.61 7.95
C SER A 74 14.38 17.80 8.08
N THR A 75 13.63 18.10 7.01
CA THR A 75 12.58 19.13 6.97
C THR A 75 11.18 18.57 7.21
N ALA A 76 11.05 17.27 7.49
CA ALA A 76 9.76 16.62 7.68
C ALA A 76 9.10 17.06 9.00
N PRO A 77 7.79 17.34 9.00
CA PRO A 77 7.06 17.64 10.23
C PRO A 77 6.98 16.38 11.11
N PRO A 78 7.14 16.49 12.43
CA PRO A 78 6.96 15.36 13.34
C PRO A 78 5.48 14.95 13.38
N GLU A 79 5.22 13.67 13.57
CA GLU A 79 3.86 13.11 13.67
C GLU A 79 3.07 13.70 14.84
N HIS A 80 3.74 13.92 15.99
CA HIS A 80 3.15 14.53 17.18
C HIS A 80 3.92 15.80 17.59
N PRO A 81 3.21 16.87 18.03
CA PRO A 81 3.87 18.07 18.52
C PRO A 81 4.79 17.78 19.72
N GLY A 82 6.08 18.10 19.58
CA GLY A 82 7.09 17.91 20.62
C GLY A 82 7.90 16.61 20.53
N GLU A 83 7.60 15.72 19.58
CA GLU A 83 8.39 14.51 19.34
C GLU A 83 9.55 14.75 18.35
N PRO A 84 10.66 13.98 18.45
CA PRO A 84 11.71 14.02 17.46
C PRO A 84 11.23 13.47 16.11
N VAL A 85 11.67 14.08 15.02
CA VAL A 85 11.36 13.60 13.66
C VAL A 85 11.96 12.22 13.45
N ARG A 86 11.14 11.25 13.03
CA ARG A 86 11.56 9.87 12.82
C ARG A 86 11.99 9.66 11.38
N ILE A 87 12.77 8.59 11.16
CA ILE A 87 13.22 8.23 9.81
C ILE A 87 12.04 7.97 8.85
N ILE A 88 10.95 7.40 9.35
CA ILE A 88 9.76 7.12 8.55
C ILE A 88 9.10 8.41 8.05
N ASP A 89 9.00 9.43 8.90
CA ASP A 89 8.44 10.73 8.54
C ASP A 89 9.26 11.38 7.43
N HIS A 90 10.60 11.32 7.56
CA HIS A 90 11.52 11.83 6.55
C HIS A 90 11.37 11.12 5.20
N LEU A 91 11.31 9.79 5.20
CA LEU A 91 11.18 9.01 3.97
C LEU A 91 9.83 9.23 3.30
N VAL A 92 8.74 9.19 4.07
CA VAL A 92 7.39 9.42 3.55
C VAL A 92 7.27 10.84 2.99
N HIS A 93 7.76 11.86 3.70
CA HIS A 93 7.72 13.24 3.23
C HIS A 93 8.48 13.43 1.92
N ASN A 94 9.66 12.82 1.79
CA ASN A 94 10.48 12.95 0.59
C ASN A 94 9.95 12.14 -0.60
N TRP A 95 9.36 10.97 -0.35
CA TRP A 95 8.95 10.03 -1.41
C TRP A 95 7.49 10.24 -1.85
N SER A 96 6.61 10.69 -0.95
CA SER A 96 5.19 10.90 -1.24
C SER A 96 4.94 11.80 -2.46
N PRO A 97 5.65 12.92 -2.68
CA PRO A 97 5.48 13.73 -3.88
C PRO A 97 5.79 12.96 -5.17
N TRP A 98 6.87 12.18 -5.19
CA TRP A 98 7.25 11.38 -6.35
C TRP A 98 6.24 10.26 -6.62
N THR A 99 5.81 9.57 -5.57
CA THR A 99 4.81 8.51 -5.70
C THR A 99 3.47 9.06 -6.18
N THR A 100 3.04 10.19 -5.64
CA THR A 100 1.72 10.77 -5.94
C THR A 100 1.67 11.48 -7.29
N LEU A 101 2.73 12.19 -7.66
CA LEU A 101 2.74 13.02 -8.88
C LEU A 101 3.30 12.31 -10.11
N VAL A 102 4.14 11.29 -9.92
CA VAL A 102 4.81 10.60 -11.04
C VAL A 102 4.39 9.14 -11.12
N ILE A 103 4.60 8.35 -10.07
CA ILE A 103 4.40 6.91 -10.11
C ILE A 103 2.91 6.56 -10.29
N MET A 104 2.01 7.15 -9.49
CA MET A 104 0.59 6.86 -9.58
C MET A 104 -0.02 7.24 -10.93
N PRO A 105 0.19 8.45 -11.49
CA PRO A 105 -0.35 8.79 -12.82
C PRO A 105 0.24 7.95 -13.94
N LEU A 106 1.53 7.66 -13.91
CA LEU A 106 2.18 6.79 -14.89
C LEU A 106 1.64 5.37 -14.83
N PHE A 107 1.49 4.82 -13.63
CA PHE A 107 0.90 3.50 -13.41
C PHE A 107 -0.54 3.44 -13.92
N ALA A 108 -1.35 4.44 -13.60
CA ALA A 108 -2.71 4.54 -14.11
C ALA A 108 -2.71 4.53 -15.64
N LEU A 109 -1.99 5.45 -16.27
CA LEU A 109 -1.94 5.57 -17.73
C LEU A 109 -1.48 4.27 -18.43
N ALA A 110 -0.44 3.62 -17.89
CA ALA A 110 0.09 2.37 -18.45
C ALA A 110 -0.91 1.20 -18.36
N ASN A 111 -1.71 1.14 -17.29
CA ASN A 111 -2.66 0.05 -17.06
C ASN A 111 -4.09 0.36 -17.50
N THR A 112 -4.41 1.63 -17.81
CA THR A 112 -5.77 2.08 -18.20
C THR A 112 -5.89 2.45 -19.66
N ALA A 113 -4.85 2.23 -20.47
CA ALA A 113 -4.87 2.46 -21.91
C ALA A 113 -5.77 1.43 -22.63
N VAL A 114 -7.05 1.41 -22.26
CA VAL A 114 -8.09 0.58 -22.87
C VAL A 114 -8.68 1.38 -24.03
N PRO A 115 -8.58 0.90 -25.28
CA PRO A 115 -9.25 1.54 -26.40
C PRO A 115 -10.77 1.49 -26.16
N LEU A 116 -11.41 2.66 -26.12
CA LEU A 116 -12.86 2.78 -25.95
C LEU A 116 -13.53 2.66 -27.33
N ASP A 117 -14.02 1.47 -27.64
CA ASP A 117 -14.89 1.25 -28.80
C ASP A 117 -16.37 1.33 -28.42
N ALA A 118 -17.19 1.91 -29.29
CA ALA A 118 -18.64 2.04 -29.09
C ALA A 118 -19.34 0.67 -28.96
N SER A 119 -18.75 -0.38 -29.53
CA SER A 119 -19.22 -1.78 -29.40
C SER A 119 -18.96 -2.40 -28.02
N LEU A 120 -17.96 -1.92 -27.28
CA LEU A 120 -17.66 -2.39 -25.92
C LEU A 120 -18.69 -1.87 -24.91
N ILE A 121 -19.19 -0.64 -25.11
CA ILE A 121 -20.19 -0.02 -24.22
C ILE A 121 -21.52 -0.77 -24.27
N SER A 122 -21.98 -1.16 -25.47
CA SER A 122 -23.20 -1.98 -25.62
C SER A 122 -23.00 -3.42 -25.12
N GLY A 123 -21.80 -3.97 -25.26
CA GLY A 123 -21.41 -5.26 -24.68
C GLY A 123 -21.41 -5.26 -23.15
N LEU A 124 -20.98 -4.16 -22.52
CA LEU A 124 -20.88 -4.01 -21.06
C LEU A 124 -22.23 -4.15 -20.34
N ILE A 125 -23.28 -3.59 -20.93
CA ILE A 125 -24.65 -3.67 -20.37
C ILE A 125 -25.25 -5.07 -20.59
N SER A 126 -24.79 -5.77 -21.62
CA SER A 126 -25.32 -7.09 -21.98
C SER A 126 -24.62 -8.24 -21.23
N GLN A 127 -23.41 -8.02 -20.72
CA GLN A 127 -22.63 -9.06 -20.04
C GLN A 127 -22.86 -9.06 -18.52
N PRO A 128 -23.38 -10.17 -17.94
CA PRO A 128 -23.64 -10.27 -16.49
C PRO A 128 -22.39 -10.07 -15.62
N VAL A 129 -21.21 -10.46 -16.13
CA VAL A 129 -19.93 -10.33 -15.41
C VAL A 129 -19.55 -8.86 -15.24
N ALA A 130 -19.68 -8.05 -16.30
CA ALA A 130 -19.36 -6.63 -16.27
C ALA A 130 -20.29 -5.88 -15.30
N LEU A 131 -21.59 -6.19 -15.33
CA LEU A 131 -22.56 -5.64 -14.38
C LEU A 131 -22.28 -6.08 -12.93
N GLY A 132 -21.87 -7.33 -12.72
CA GLY A 132 -21.50 -7.84 -11.40
C GLY A 132 -20.28 -7.12 -10.81
N ILE A 133 -19.24 -6.90 -11.62
CA ILE A 133 -18.04 -6.15 -11.22
C ILE A 133 -18.40 -4.69 -10.93
N ALA A 134 -19.19 -4.05 -11.80
CA ALA A 134 -19.64 -2.67 -11.61
C ALA A 134 -20.47 -2.51 -10.32
N ALA A 135 -21.45 -3.39 -10.09
CA ALA A 135 -22.26 -3.38 -8.88
C ALA A 135 -21.42 -3.68 -7.62
N GLY A 136 -20.47 -4.62 -7.70
CA GLY A 136 -19.56 -4.94 -6.60
C GLY A 136 -18.65 -3.77 -6.21
N LEU A 137 -18.14 -3.03 -7.20
CA LEU A 137 -17.31 -1.84 -6.97
C LEU A 137 -18.13 -0.66 -6.43
N VAL A 138 -19.26 -0.35 -7.07
CA VAL A 138 -20.07 0.84 -6.77
C VAL A 138 -20.91 0.66 -5.50
N LEU A 139 -21.51 -0.51 -5.29
CA LEU A 139 -22.40 -0.77 -4.15
C LEU A 139 -21.72 -1.62 -3.08
N GLY A 140 -20.95 -2.63 -3.48
CA GLY A 140 -20.34 -3.57 -2.54
C GLY A 140 -19.36 -2.89 -1.57
N LYS A 141 -18.45 -2.04 -2.07
CA LYS A 141 -17.45 -1.36 -1.22
C LYS A 141 -18.09 -0.37 -0.23
N PRO A 142 -18.98 0.56 -0.63
CA PRO A 142 -19.58 1.49 0.31
C PRO A 142 -20.47 0.81 1.34
N ILE A 143 -21.28 -0.18 0.92
CA ILE A 143 -22.13 -0.95 1.83
C ILE A 143 -21.28 -1.76 2.80
N GLY A 144 -20.24 -2.45 2.30
CA GLY A 144 -19.33 -3.24 3.13
C GLY A 144 -18.62 -2.39 4.18
N ILE A 145 -17.97 -1.30 3.78
CA ILE A 145 -17.26 -0.40 4.70
C ILE A 145 -18.23 0.14 5.76
N THR A 146 -19.37 0.68 5.34
CA THR A 146 -20.34 1.26 6.29
C THR A 146 -20.87 0.20 7.26
N LEU A 147 -21.24 -0.98 6.77
CA LEU A 147 -21.84 -2.04 7.57
C LEU A 147 -20.85 -2.61 8.59
N PHE A 148 -19.63 -2.95 8.17
CA PHE A 148 -18.61 -3.50 9.07
C PHE A 148 -18.10 -2.45 10.07
N SER A 149 -17.96 -1.19 9.68
CA SER A 149 -17.61 -0.11 10.61
C SER A 149 -18.71 0.12 11.66
N LEU A 150 -19.99 0.15 11.25
CA LEU A 150 -21.10 0.26 12.20
C LEU A 150 -21.22 -0.97 13.11
N ALA A 151 -20.96 -2.16 12.59
CA ALA A 151 -20.95 -3.39 13.37
C ALA A 151 -19.84 -3.37 14.43
N GLY A 152 -18.63 -2.93 14.08
CA GLY A 152 -17.51 -2.79 15.02
C GLY A 152 -17.77 -1.77 16.13
N ILE A 153 -18.42 -0.65 15.79
CA ILE A 153 -18.87 0.36 16.76
C ILE A 153 -19.93 -0.23 17.70
N LYS A 154 -20.95 -0.92 17.16
CA LYS A 154 -22.01 -1.55 17.97
C LYS A 154 -21.49 -2.68 18.86
N ALA A 155 -20.45 -3.39 18.42
CA ALA A 155 -19.81 -4.45 19.17
C ALA A 155 -18.81 -3.94 20.24
N ASN A 156 -18.68 -2.60 20.42
CA ASN A 156 -17.68 -1.97 21.28
C ASN A 156 -16.23 -2.37 20.96
N VAL A 157 -15.95 -2.79 19.72
CA VAL A 157 -14.59 -3.09 19.24
C VAL A 157 -13.91 -1.82 18.72
N ALA A 158 -14.69 -0.82 18.31
CA ALA A 158 -14.20 0.47 17.82
C ALA A 158 -14.97 1.64 18.45
N ALA A 159 -14.29 2.77 18.63
CA ALA A 159 -14.89 4.02 19.09
C ALA A 159 -15.25 4.93 17.92
N TRP A 160 -16.21 5.82 18.13
CA TRP A 160 -16.48 6.90 17.19
C TRP A 160 -15.31 7.89 17.17
N PRO A 161 -14.79 8.27 15.99
CA PRO A 161 -13.86 9.39 15.86
C PRO A 161 -14.54 10.70 16.29
N GLU A 162 -13.75 11.63 16.84
CA GLU A 162 -14.27 12.91 17.30
C GLU A 162 -15.06 13.63 16.21
N LYS A 163 -16.28 14.08 16.56
CA LYS A 163 -17.19 14.84 15.68
C LYS A 163 -17.67 14.07 14.43
N MET A 164 -17.47 12.75 14.37
CA MET A 164 -17.94 11.95 13.23
C MET A 164 -19.37 11.44 13.45
N ASN A 165 -20.16 11.43 12.37
CA ASN A 165 -21.55 10.94 12.36
C ASN A 165 -21.70 9.86 11.27
N VAL A 166 -22.82 9.12 11.29
CA VAL A 166 -23.12 8.04 10.32
C VAL A 166 -23.07 8.54 8.88
N LYS A 167 -23.47 9.78 8.62
CA LYS A 167 -23.37 10.40 7.27
C LYS A 167 -21.92 10.47 6.79
N HIS A 168 -20.99 10.88 7.65
CA HIS A 168 -19.56 10.91 7.32
C HIS A 168 -19.03 9.51 7.03
N LEU A 169 -19.50 8.51 7.78
CA LEU A 169 -19.09 7.12 7.56
C LEU A 169 -19.54 6.60 6.18
N VAL A 170 -20.77 6.92 5.76
CA VAL A 170 -21.26 6.60 4.41
C VAL A 170 -20.43 7.30 3.34
N THR A 171 -20.11 8.59 3.54
CA THR A 171 -19.25 9.35 2.61
C THR A 171 -17.85 8.75 2.50
N VAL A 172 -17.25 8.33 3.62
CA VAL A 172 -15.96 7.63 3.64
C VAL A 172 -16.06 6.27 2.94
N GLY A 173 -17.16 5.54 3.13
CA GLY A 173 -17.42 4.30 2.41
C GLY A 173 -17.50 4.50 0.88
N LEU A 174 -18.14 5.59 0.43
CA LEU A 174 -18.19 5.97 -0.99
C LEU A 174 -16.80 6.32 -1.52
N LEU A 175 -16.01 7.11 -0.78
CA LEU A 175 -14.62 7.43 -1.14
C LEU A 175 -13.74 6.17 -1.22
N GLY A 176 -13.90 5.24 -0.29
CA GLY A 176 -13.24 3.93 -0.32
C GLY A 176 -13.68 3.04 -1.48
N GLY A 177 -14.80 3.36 -2.12
CA GLY A 177 -15.26 2.75 -3.37
C GLY A 177 -14.42 3.13 -4.60
N ILE A 178 -13.71 4.26 -4.55
CA ILE A 178 -12.86 4.77 -5.65
C ILE A 178 -11.49 4.08 -5.61
N GLY A 179 -11.50 2.76 -5.75
CA GLY A 179 -10.30 1.92 -5.73
C GLY A 179 -9.56 1.83 -7.05
N PHE A 180 -9.71 2.82 -7.96
CA PHE A 180 -9.29 2.73 -9.37
C PHE A 180 -7.92 2.08 -9.57
N THR A 181 -6.85 2.65 -8.99
CA THR A 181 -5.48 2.18 -9.17
C THR A 181 -5.22 0.81 -8.54
N MET A 182 -5.69 0.58 -7.31
CA MET A 182 -5.52 -0.71 -6.62
C MET A 182 -6.36 -1.83 -7.27
N SER A 183 -7.55 -1.52 -7.78
CA SER A 183 -8.39 -2.48 -8.49
C SER A 183 -7.79 -2.85 -9.84
N LEU A 184 -7.26 -1.89 -10.60
CA LEU A 184 -6.54 -2.18 -11.85
C LEU A 184 -5.31 -3.06 -11.59
N PHE A 185 -4.54 -2.73 -10.56
CA PHE A 185 -3.40 -3.53 -10.13
C PHE A 185 -3.79 -4.98 -9.85
N LEU A 186 -4.84 -5.19 -9.04
CA LEU A 186 -5.33 -6.53 -8.74
C LEU A 186 -5.86 -7.27 -9.97
N ILE A 187 -6.54 -6.58 -10.89
CA ILE A 187 -7.01 -7.17 -12.16
C ILE A 187 -5.82 -7.63 -13.00
N THR A 188 -4.77 -6.81 -13.14
CA THR A 188 -3.57 -7.21 -13.88
C THR A 188 -2.87 -8.40 -13.25
N LEU A 189 -2.85 -8.50 -11.92
CA LEU A 189 -2.29 -9.67 -11.22
C LEU A 189 -3.17 -10.92 -11.34
N SER A 190 -4.49 -10.77 -11.41
CA SER A 190 -5.40 -11.91 -11.54
C SER A 190 -5.43 -12.49 -12.94
N LEU A 191 -5.11 -11.68 -13.95
CA LEU A 191 -5.13 -12.07 -15.37
C LEU A 191 -3.74 -12.45 -15.91
N ALA A 192 -2.67 -12.22 -15.14
CA ALA A 192 -1.30 -12.62 -15.43
C ALA A 192 -1.02 -14.07 -15.00
#